data_AF-A0A2V7RUG5-F1
#
_entry.id   AF-A0A2V7RUG5-F1
#
_cell.length_a   1.000
_cell.length_b   1.000
_cell.length_c   1.000
_cell.angle_alpha   90.00
_cell.angle_beta   90.00
_cell.angle_gamma   90.00
#
_symmetry.space_group_name_H-M   'P 1'
#
loop_
_entity.id
_entity.type
_entity.pdbx_description
1 polymer ?
#
loop_
_entity_poly.entity_id
_entity_poly.type
_entity_poly.pdbx_seq_one_letter_code
_entity_poly.pdbx_strand_id
1 'polypeptide(L)'
;MSIAPVCVAAAQSTSLHEDSTRAAAGAPTPDSLARLVLARFTTGTADAFDSVYTDPLGRRVMHAAVERKSVRDGGPARVLAVSGDHAVLLLTPTIRAASGRGISTGGEEMNQVRRLAGLYEALNSGGMWRLGRQLAFDSANFIRAQHIYVALDPGHETRIVDTLDVVVGTSYGLAVRLNNQARLDEVRLDGREVEHQLAGGVLWIAAPARKHARLALRYTIADEERAASDSAKGGPRAPSFGMIENSDGWLPFFNYDSGNDFASLTVTATIPAVYLLTTSVPQTEHVVGDLRTVHGESVHPQFILSLIYDTDWRSATTRIGDLRFETLLTPGFRFSHDSLAALVAREYRLLTPRFGEPQAPSRYLL
;
A
#
# COMPACT_ATOMS: atom_id res chain seq x y z
N MET A 1 25.69 42.29 40.44
CA MET A 1 25.29 42.18 39.02
C MET A 1 23.87 41.64 38.98
N SER A 2 22.99 42.41 38.35
CA SER A 2 21.54 42.23 38.32
C SER A 2 21.13 41.01 37.50
N ILE A 3 20.22 40.21 38.03
CA ILE A 3 19.63 39.05 37.36
C ILE A 3 18.50 39.57 36.47
N ALA A 4 18.66 39.45 35.15
CA ALA A 4 17.58 39.70 34.21
C ALA A 4 16.59 38.51 34.22
N PRO A 5 15.27 38.74 34.27
CA PRO A 5 14.30 37.67 34.13
C PRO A 5 14.18 37.29 32.65
N VAL A 6 14.39 36.01 32.34
CA VAL A 6 14.00 35.44 31.05
C VAL A 6 12.49 35.26 31.07
N CYS A 7 11.80 35.99 30.21
CA CYS A 7 10.38 35.77 29.88
C CYS A 7 10.19 34.33 29.42
N VAL A 8 9.55 33.51 30.24
CA VAL A 8 8.96 32.24 29.81
C VAL A 8 7.71 32.59 29.01
N ALA A 9 7.80 32.52 27.69
CA ALA A 9 6.62 32.53 26.85
C ALA A 9 5.81 31.26 27.19
N ALA A 10 4.68 31.45 27.89
CA ALA A 10 3.71 30.40 28.09
C ALA A 10 3.24 29.93 26.71
N ALA A 11 3.68 28.74 26.31
CA ALA A 11 3.04 28.00 25.25
C ALA A 11 1.61 27.75 25.70
N GLN A 12 0.68 28.52 25.13
CA GLN A 12 -0.73 28.24 25.25
C GLN A 12 -0.94 26.83 24.72
N SER A 13 -1.20 25.91 25.65
CA SER A 13 -1.82 24.63 25.38
C SER A 13 -3.14 24.92 24.66
N THR A 14 -3.11 24.90 23.33
CA THR A 14 -4.31 24.71 22.53
C THR A 14 -4.74 23.27 22.77
N SER A 15 -5.55 23.08 23.82
CA SER A 15 -6.29 21.86 24.05
C SER A 15 -7.08 21.55 22.79
N LEU A 16 -6.68 20.48 22.10
CA LEU A 16 -7.53 19.77 21.15
C LEU A 16 -8.69 19.14 21.95
N HIS A 17 -9.64 19.96 22.34
CA HIS A 17 -11.00 19.55 22.67
C HIS A 17 -11.86 19.95 21.49
N GLU A 18 -11.78 19.16 20.41
CA GLU A 18 -12.83 19.16 19.41
C GLU A 18 -14.05 18.46 20.02
N ASP A 19 -15.17 19.20 20.01
CA ASP A 19 -16.49 18.80 20.49
C ASP A 19 -16.90 17.41 20.00
N SER A 20 -16.84 16.43 20.90
CA SER A 20 -17.31 15.05 20.72
C SER A 20 -18.84 14.90 20.91
N THR A 21 -19.62 15.98 20.89
CA THR A 21 -21.01 15.99 21.39
C THR A 21 -22.11 16.05 20.32
N ARG A 22 -21.79 16.07 19.01
CA ARG A 22 -22.83 15.80 17.99
C ARG A 22 -23.14 14.31 17.99
N ALA A 23 -24.37 13.95 18.35
CA ALA A 23 -24.88 12.59 18.17
C ALA A 23 -24.70 12.19 16.70
N ALA A 24 -23.85 11.19 16.44
CA ALA A 24 -23.62 10.69 15.09
C ALA A 24 -24.98 10.24 14.51
N ALA A 25 -25.33 10.80 13.36
CA ALA A 25 -26.50 10.41 12.60
C ALA A 25 -26.38 8.91 12.27
N GLY A 26 -27.47 8.20 12.46
CA GLY A 26 -27.55 6.76 12.21
C GLY A 26 -28.61 6.41 11.19
N ALA A 27 -28.84 5.11 11.02
CA ALA A 27 -29.79 4.57 10.06
C ALA A 27 -30.52 3.33 10.63
N PRO A 28 -31.70 2.94 10.12
CA PRO A 28 -32.49 1.84 10.67
C PRO A 28 -31.89 0.45 10.45
N THR A 29 -30.99 0.29 9.48
CA THR A 29 -30.31 -0.99 9.17
C THR A 29 -28.82 -0.77 8.87
N PRO A 30 -27.95 -1.79 9.03
CA PRO A 30 -26.54 -1.68 8.65
C PRO A 30 -26.33 -1.29 7.18
N ASP A 31 -27.12 -1.83 6.25
CA ASP A 31 -27.07 -1.44 4.82
C ASP A 31 -27.44 0.02 4.57
N SER A 32 -28.47 0.52 5.26
CA SER A 32 -28.86 1.93 5.15
C SER A 32 -27.82 2.85 5.78
N LEU A 33 -27.12 2.41 6.83
CA LEU A 33 -26.00 3.13 7.43
C LEU A 33 -24.83 3.21 6.45
N ALA A 34 -24.43 2.10 5.83
CA ALA A 34 -23.35 2.10 4.85
C ALA A 34 -23.64 3.04 3.67
N ARG A 35 -24.85 2.97 3.11
CA ARG A 35 -25.31 3.90 2.06
C ARG A 35 -25.32 5.36 2.51
N LEU A 36 -25.75 5.63 3.75
CA LEU A 36 -25.73 6.98 4.30
C LEU A 36 -24.31 7.54 4.37
N VAL A 37 -23.35 6.77 4.89
CA VAL A 37 -21.94 7.19 4.98
C VAL A 37 -21.37 7.48 3.59
N LEU A 38 -21.54 6.57 2.63
CA LEU A 38 -21.02 6.73 1.28
C LEU A 38 -21.69 7.88 0.50
N ALA A 39 -23.00 8.09 0.69
CA ALA A 39 -23.71 9.21 0.07
C ALA A 39 -23.16 10.56 0.59
N ARG A 40 -22.92 10.67 1.90
CA ARG A 40 -22.35 11.89 2.48
C ARG A 40 -20.90 12.11 2.10
N PHE A 41 -20.13 11.04 1.90
CA PHE A 41 -18.79 11.13 1.32
C PHE A 41 -18.82 11.66 -0.13
N THR A 42 -19.72 11.12 -0.96
CA THR A 42 -19.74 11.39 -2.41
C THR A 42 -20.22 12.81 -2.71
N THR A 43 -21.39 13.19 -2.19
CA THR A 43 -22.08 14.45 -2.56
C THR A 43 -22.22 15.43 -1.39
N GLY A 44 -21.84 15.03 -0.18
CA GLY A 44 -22.00 15.86 1.02
C GLY A 44 -20.91 16.92 1.19
N THR A 45 -21.21 17.88 2.06
CA THR A 45 -20.24 18.81 2.66
C THR A 45 -19.41 18.12 3.73
N ALA A 46 -18.32 18.77 4.16
CA ALA A 46 -17.53 18.34 5.31
C ALA A 46 -18.41 18.10 6.56
N ASP A 47 -19.25 19.07 6.94
CA ASP A 47 -20.17 18.95 8.08
C ASP A 47 -21.17 17.79 7.96
N ALA A 48 -21.67 17.55 6.75
CA ALA A 48 -22.58 16.44 6.50
C ALA A 48 -21.87 15.10 6.75
N PHE A 49 -20.64 14.95 6.28
CA PHE A 49 -19.84 13.74 6.52
C PHE A 49 -19.43 13.58 7.98
N ASP A 50 -19.00 14.65 8.64
CA ASP A 50 -18.59 14.63 10.04
C ASP A 50 -19.72 14.18 10.98
N SER A 51 -20.98 14.42 10.59
CA SER A 51 -22.12 13.96 11.38
C SER A 51 -22.44 12.46 11.24
N VAL A 52 -21.78 11.69 10.36
CA VAL A 52 -21.90 10.20 10.30
C VAL A 52 -20.58 9.48 10.52
N TYR A 53 -19.45 10.17 10.36
CA TYR A 53 -18.12 9.59 10.48
C TYR A 53 -17.38 10.26 11.62
N THR A 54 -16.93 9.50 12.62
CA THR A 54 -16.38 10.07 13.86
C THR A 54 -14.86 10.07 13.97
N ASP A 55 -14.15 9.30 13.13
CA ASP A 55 -12.69 9.26 13.19
C ASP A 55 -12.06 10.57 12.62
N PRO A 56 -11.31 11.32 13.44
CA PRO A 56 -10.70 12.59 13.02
C PRO A 56 -9.75 12.44 11.82
N LEU A 57 -9.05 11.30 11.70
CA LEU A 57 -8.12 11.10 10.59
C LEU A 57 -8.86 10.98 9.26
N GLY A 58 -9.93 10.18 9.21
CA GLY A 58 -10.78 10.08 8.03
C GLY A 58 -11.51 11.40 7.71
N ARG A 59 -11.97 12.16 8.71
CA ARG A 59 -12.55 13.49 8.49
C ARG A 59 -11.57 14.43 7.78
N ARG A 60 -10.30 14.48 8.21
CA ARG A 60 -9.28 15.30 7.53
C ARG A 60 -9.10 14.94 6.06
N VAL A 61 -9.16 13.66 5.71
CA VAL A 61 -9.11 13.21 4.30
C VAL A 61 -10.29 13.79 3.53
N MET A 62 -11.49 13.68 4.07
CA MET A 62 -12.70 14.23 3.43
C MET A 62 -12.65 15.75 3.28
N HIS A 63 -12.23 16.47 4.33
CA HIS A 63 -12.11 17.94 4.29
C HIS A 63 -11.11 18.39 3.22
N ALA A 64 -9.93 17.74 3.17
CA ALA A 64 -8.94 18.02 2.13
C ALA A 64 -9.47 17.74 0.71
N ALA A 65 -10.26 16.67 0.54
CA ALA A 65 -10.89 16.35 -0.74
C ALA A 65 -11.92 17.41 -1.17
N VAL A 66 -12.70 17.95 -0.22
CA VAL A 66 -13.65 19.05 -0.46
C VAL A 66 -12.92 20.33 -0.86
N GLU A 67 -11.88 20.70 -0.09
CA GLU A 67 -11.07 21.90 -0.35
C GLU A 67 -10.43 21.86 -1.75
N ARG A 68 -9.88 20.70 -2.11
CA ARG A 68 -9.24 20.46 -3.42
C ARG A 68 -10.24 20.20 -4.55
N LYS A 69 -11.54 20.15 -4.25
CA LYS A 69 -12.61 19.80 -5.21
C LYS A 69 -12.35 18.47 -5.92
N SER A 70 -11.76 17.52 -5.21
CA SER A 70 -11.44 16.21 -5.75
C SER A 70 -12.71 15.44 -6.12
N VAL A 71 -12.62 14.59 -7.15
CA VAL A 71 -13.72 13.69 -7.51
C VAL A 71 -13.77 12.57 -6.47
N ARG A 72 -14.91 12.46 -5.78
CA ARG A 72 -15.17 11.46 -4.73
C ARG A 72 -16.16 10.44 -5.27
N ASP A 73 -15.84 9.17 -5.10
CA ASP A 73 -16.66 8.02 -5.48
C ASP A 73 -16.97 7.21 -4.22
N GLY A 74 -18.25 6.91 -3.96
CA GLY A 74 -18.65 6.13 -2.80
C GLY A 74 -18.18 4.68 -2.88
N GLY A 75 -18.03 4.13 -4.09
CA GLY A 75 -17.77 2.71 -4.29
C GLY A 75 -18.87 1.80 -3.71
N PRO A 76 -18.68 0.46 -3.80
CA PRO A 76 -19.57 -0.49 -3.16
C PRO A 76 -19.48 -0.45 -1.63
N ALA A 77 -20.56 -0.87 -0.98
CA ALA A 77 -20.58 -1.17 0.45
C ALA A 77 -21.12 -2.58 0.65
N ARG A 78 -20.68 -3.25 1.72
CA ARG A 78 -21.16 -4.58 2.08
C ARG A 78 -21.35 -4.73 3.58
N VAL A 79 -22.45 -5.35 3.99
CA VAL A 79 -22.61 -5.88 5.35
C VAL A 79 -22.02 -7.28 5.36
N LEU A 80 -20.92 -7.48 6.07
CA LEU A 80 -20.18 -8.75 6.08
C LEU A 80 -20.66 -9.71 7.17
N ALA A 81 -21.10 -9.16 8.30
CA ALA A 81 -21.61 -9.93 9.42
C ALA A 81 -22.61 -9.09 10.23
N VAL A 82 -23.60 -9.74 10.81
CA VAL A 82 -24.56 -9.14 11.76
C VAL A 82 -24.74 -10.11 12.92
N SER A 83 -24.66 -9.61 14.16
CA SER A 83 -24.85 -10.38 15.38
C SER A 83 -25.46 -9.49 16.47
N GLY A 84 -26.77 -9.61 16.68
CA GLY A 84 -27.51 -8.78 17.63
C GLY A 84 -27.39 -7.30 17.28
N ASP A 85 -26.91 -6.51 18.24
CA ASP A 85 -26.72 -5.06 18.09
C ASP A 85 -25.37 -4.66 17.46
N HIS A 86 -24.66 -5.61 16.84
CA HIS A 86 -23.37 -5.39 16.20
C HIS A 86 -23.38 -5.88 14.74
N ALA A 87 -22.71 -5.14 13.86
CA ALA A 87 -22.48 -5.54 12.47
C ALA A 87 -21.07 -5.13 12.01
N VAL A 88 -20.55 -5.81 11.00
CA VAL A 88 -19.29 -5.45 10.32
C VAL A 88 -19.61 -4.97 8.92
N LEU A 89 -19.17 -3.76 8.60
CA LEU A 89 -19.34 -3.12 7.30
C LEU A 89 -18.02 -3.07 6.56
N LEU A 90 -18.03 -3.34 5.26
CA LEU A 90 -17.00 -2.96 4.32
C LEU A 90 -17.43 -1.68 3.61
N LEU A 91 -16.64 -0.62 3.75
CA LEU A 91 -16.82 0.64 3.04
C LEU A 91 -15.62 0.84 2.12
N THR A 92 -15.84 1.13 0.83
CA THR A 92 -14.75 1.33 -0.12
C THR A 92 -14.87 2.66 -0.90
N PRO A 93 -14.95 3.81 -0.20
CA PRO A 93 -14.87 5.11 -0.86
C PRO A 93 -13.53 5.28 -1.57
N THR A 94 -13.52 6.05 -2.64
CA THR A 94 -12.32 6.38 -3.43
C THR A 94 -12.29 7.89 -3.68
N ILE A 95 -11.10 8.48 -3.64
CA ILE A 95 -10.85 9.80 -4.22
C ILE A 95 -10.10 9.54 -5.51
N ARG A 96 -10.70 9.92 -6.64
CA ARG A 96 -10.09 9.68 -7.96
C ARG A 96 -8.94 10.65 -8.18
N ALA A 97 -7.85 10.14 -8.73
CA ALA A 97 -6.77 10.98 -9.22
C ALA A 97 -7.31 11.91 -10.33
N ALA A 98 -6.80 13.14 -10.38
CA ALA A 98 -7.29 14.16 -11.33
C ALA A 98 -6.94 13.82 -12.80
N SER A 99 -5.87 13.05 -13.00
CA SER A 99 -5.39 12.61 -14.32
C SER A 99 -4.49 11.39 -14.16
N GLY A 100 -4.48 10.53 -15.18
CA GLY A 100 -3.61 9.35 -15.23
C GLY A 100 -4.37 8.04 -15.05
N ARG A 101 -3.70 6.96 -15.45
CA ARG A 101 -4.04 5.57 -15.19
C ARG A 101 -2.73 4.83 -15.04
N GLY A 102 -2.71 3.80 -14.21
CA GLY A 102 -1.52 2.99 -14.02
C GLY A 102 -1.23 2.75 -12.54
N ILE A 103 -0.06 2.16 -12.30
CA ILE A 103 0.36 1.67 -11.01
C ILE A 103 0.50 2.76 -9.94
N SER A 104 1.19 3.87 -10.23
CA SER A 104 1.32 5.01 -9.32
C SER A 104 -0.02 5.71 -9.10
N THR A 105 -0.82 5.88 -10.16
CA THR A 105 -2.18 6.46 -10.04
C THR A 105 -3.05 5.63 -9.08
N GLY A 106 -3.11 4.31 -9.28
CA GLY A 106 -3.90 3.42 -8.42
C GLY A 106 -3.37 3.29 -7.00
N GLY A 107 -2.05 3.43 -6.82
CA GLY A 107 -1.40 3.52 -5.53
C GLY A 107 -1.77 4.80 -4.79
N GLU A 108 -1.77 5.94 -5.48
CA GLU A 108 -2.20 7.22 -4.94
C GLU A 108 -3.66 7.16 -4.47
N GLU A 109 -4.59 6.67 -5.32
CA GLU A 109 -6.01 6.51 -4.97
C GLU A 109 -6.18 5.66 -3.70
N MET A 110 -5.53 4.50 -3.63
CA MET A 110 -5.53 3.63 -2.44
C MET A 110 -5.00 4.36 -1.20
N ASN A 111 -3.86 5.04 -1.33
CA ASN A 111 -3.20 5.72 -0.21
C ASN A 111 -4.02 6.88 0.33
N GLN A 112 -4.66 7.67 -0.55
CA GLN A 112 -5.48 8.82 -0.18
C GLN A 112 -6.66 8.41 0.71
N VAL A 113 -7.31 7.28 0.40
CA VAL A 113 -8.49 6.80 1.14
C VAL A 113 -8.19 5.72 2.18
N ARG A 114 -6.92 5.44 2.47
CA ARG A 114 -6.53 4.39 3.43
C ARG A 114 -7.16 4.55 4.83
N ARG A 115 -7.45 5.78 5.24
CA ARG A 115 -8.13 6.10 6.52
C ARG A 115 -9.68 6.13 6.42
N LEU A 116 -10.25 5.80 5.27
CA LEU A 116 -11.69 5.83 4.97
C LEU A 116 -12.21 4.51 4.40
N ALA A 117 -11.45 3.88 3.51
CA ALA A 117 -11.78 2.58 2.96
C ALA A 117 -11.31 1.48 3.91
N GLY A 118 -12.19 0.55 4.25
CA GLY A 118 -11.87 -0.59 5.09
C GLY A 118 -13.08 -1.17 5.81
N LEU A 119 -12.79 -1.89 6.89
CA LEU A 119 -13.76 -2.59 7.72
C LEU A 119 -14.17 -1.70 8.89
N TYR A 120 -15.44 -1.67 9.23
CA TYR A 120 -15.99 -0.85 10.31
C TYR A 120 -16.94 -1.65 11.18
N GLU A 121 -16.91 -1.39 12.48
CA GLU A 121 -18.01 -1.78 13.35
C GLU A 121 -19.22 -0.90 13.07
N ALA A 122 -20.41 -1.48 13.17
CA ALA A 122 -21.66 -0.75 13.26
C ALA A 122 -22.40 -1.23 14.52
N LEU A 123 -22.93 -0.30 15.29
CA LEU A 123 -23.56 -0.56 16.57
C LEU A 123 -25.00 -0.05 16.56
N ASN A 124 -25.93 -0.90 16.97
CA ASN A 124 -27.33 -0.53 17.17
C ASN A 124 -27.54 -0.01 18.60
N SER A 125 -28.16 1.16 18.72
CA SER A 125 -28.60 1.69 20.01
C SER A 125 -29.95 2.37 19.83
N GLY A 126 -30.97 1.83 20.52
CA GLY A 126 -32.33 2.36 20.45
C GLY A 126 -32.98 2.25 19.06
N GLY A 127 -32.68 1.19 18.31
CA GLY A 127 -33.22 0.97 16.95
C GLY A 127 -32.53 1.77 15.85
N MET A 128 -31.37 2.37 16.15
CA MET A 128 -30.58 3.16 15.22
C MET A 128 -29.14 2.65 15.18
N TRP A 129 -28.71 2.24 13.99
CA TRP A 129 -27.35 1.84 13.70
C TRP A 129 -26.46 3.05 13.49
N ARG A 130 -25.30 3.07 14.14
CA ARG A 130 -24.27 4.10 13.98
C ARG A 130 -22.94 3.48 13.60
N LEU A 131 -22.15 4.21 12.83
CA LEU A 131 -20.79 3.80 12.47
C LEU A 131 -19.92 3.86 13.73
N GLY A 132 -19.24 2.76 14.02
CA GLY A 132 -18.26 2.65 15.08
C GLY A 132 -16.85 2.91 14.57
N ARG A 133 -15.87 2.28 15.21
CA ARG A 133 -14.46 2.39 14.82
C ARG A 133 -14.16 1.60 13.55
N GLN A 134 -13.09 2.01 12.87
CA GLN A 134 -12.47 1.19 11.84
C GLN A 134 -11.79 -0.03 12.49
N LEU A 135 -11.94 -1.19 11.88
CA LEU A 135 -11.30 -2.44 12.27
C LEU A 135 -10.01 -2.63 11.49
N ALA A 136 -8.93 -2.94 12.20
CA ALA A 136 -7.65 -3.24 11.58
C ALA A 136 -7.72 -4.59 10.85
N PHE A 137 -7.24 -4.61 9.60
CA PHE A 137 -7.26 -5.81 8.75
C PHE A 137 -6.45 -6.97 9.34
N ASP A 138 -5.43 -6.65 10.11
CA ASP A 138 -4.48 -7.55 10.72
C ASP A 138 -4.85 -7.97 12.15
N SER A 139 -5.98 -7.51 12.70
CA SER A 139 -6.37 -7.76 14.10
C SER A 139 -6.39 -9.25 14.50
N ALA A 140 -6.68 -10.14 13.54
CA ALA A 140 -6.58 -11.59 13.72
C ALA A 140 -6.06 -12.30 12.46
N ASN A 141 -5.59 -11.55 11.47
CA ASN A 141 -5.14 -12.09 10.19
C ASN A 141 -3.62 -11.94 10.08
N PHE A 142 -2.97 -12.87 9.38
CA PHE A 142 -1.52 -12.84 9.16
C PHE A 142 -1.19 -13.21 7.72
N ILE A 143 -0.20 -12.55 7.14
CA ILE A 143 0.49 -13.01 5.93
C ILE A 143 1.83 -13.57 6.40
N ARG A 144 2.08 -14.86 6.17
CA ARG A 144 3.26 -15.57 6.66
C ARG A 144 4.35 -15.70 5.61
N ALA A 145 3.95 -15.88 4.36
CA ALA A 145 4.83 -15.94 3.22
C ALA A 145 4.15 -15.36 1.98
N GLN A 146 4.96 -14.83 1.06
CA GLN A 146 4.54 -14.39 -0.27
C GLN A 146 5.48 -14.96 -1.34
N HIS A 147 4.91 -15.55 -2.38
CA HIS A 147 5.62 -16.10 -3.52
C HIS A 147 5.11 -15.42 -4.79
N ILE A 148 5.94 -14.52 -5.31
CA ILE A 148 5.56 -13.58 -6.35
C ILE A 148 6.22 -13.99 -7.66
N TYR A 149 5.41 -14.09 -8.70
CA TYR A 149 5.87 -14.12 -10.08
C TYR A 149 5.37 -12.86 -10.76
N VAL A 150 6.27 -12.12 -11.38
CA VAL A 150 5.94 -10.86 -12.04
C VAL A 150 6.54 -10.85 -13.44
N ALA A 151 5.71 -10.56 -14.43
CA ALA A 151 6.16 -10.30 -15.79
C ALA A 151 5.99 -8.81 -16.09
N LEU A 152 7.11 -8.13 -16.26
CA LEU A 152 7.19 -6.72 -16.61
C LEU A 152 7.19 -6.59 -18.14
N ASP A 153 6.24 -5.84 -18.67
CA ASP A 153 6.18 -5.42 -20.07
C ASP A 153 6.18 -3.89 -20.12
N PRO A 154 7.37 -3.25 -20.06
CA PRO A 154 7.49 -1.81 -19.89
C PRO A 154 6.70 -1.01 -20.93
N GLY A 155 5.82 -0.14 -20.45
CA GLY A 155 4.93 0.68 -21.27
C GLY A 155 3.59 0.03 -21.61
N HIS A 156 3.32 -1.18 -21.14
CA HIS A 156 2.05 -1.88 -21.35
C HIS A 156 1.39 -2.21 -20.01
N GLU A 157 1.75 -3.35 -19.42
CA GLU A 157 1.18 -3.83 -18.16
C GLU A 157 2.18 -4.69 -17.40
N THR A 158 2.06 -4.64 -16.09
CA THR A 158 2.68 -5.58 -15.17
C THR A 158 1.69 -6.71 -14.91
N ARG A 159 2.10 -7.96 -15.16
CA ARG A 159 1.30 -9.16 -14.84
C ARG A 159 1.86 -9.82 -13.58
N ILE A 160 1.00 -10.04 -12.59
CA ILE A 160 1.39 -10.56 -11.29
C ILE A 160 0.63 -11.86 -11.01
N VAL A 161 1.37 -12.86 -10.53
CA VAL A 161 0.83 -14.01 -9.81
C VAL A 161 1.45 -14.00 -8.42
N ASP A 162 0.62 -13.85 -7.41
CA ASP A 162 1.06 -13.81 -6.01
C ASP A 162 0.38 -14.91 -5.21
N THR A 163 1.17 -15.74 -4.54
CA THR A 163 0.69 -16.79 -3.66
C THR A 163 1.09 -16.47 -2.23
N LEU A 164 0.08 -16.23 -1.39
CA LEU A 164 0.22 -15.88 0.01
C LEU A 164 -0.14 -17.07 0.89
N ASP A 165 0.71 -17.39 1.87
CA ASP A 165 0.33 -18.25 2.97
C ASP A 165 -0.27 -17.38 4.09
N VAL A 166 -1.56 -17.58 4.36
CA VAL A 166 -2.33 -16.70 5.24
C VAL A 166 -2.94 -17.41 6.45
N VAL A 167 -3.13 -16.65 7.51
CA VAL A 167 -4.02 -16.99 8.63
C VAL A 167 -5.22 -16.07 8.53
N VAL A 168 -6.43 -16.66 8.54
CA VAL A 168 -7.69 -15.91 8.57
C VAL A 168 -8.29 -16.13 9.95
N GLY A 169 -8.25 -15.13 10.81
CA GLY A 169 -8.75 -15.26 12.19
C GLY A 169 -10.19 -14.76 12.37
N THR A 170 -10.71 -14.01 11.42
CA THR A 170 -12.04 -13.40 11.50
C THR A 170 -13.08 -14.26 10.78
N SER A 171 -14.35 -14.14 11.20
CA SER A 171 -15.47 -14.84 10.55
C SER A 171 -16.04 -14.09 9.34
N TYR A 172 -15.58 -12.86 9.09
CA TYR A 172 -16.08 -11.96 8.05
C TYR A 172 -15.13 -11.80 6.87
N GLY A 173 -14.18 -12.73 6.69
CA GLY A 173 -13.26 -12.75 5.57
C GLY A 173 -11.93 -12.04 5.80
N LEU A 174 -11.09 -12.07 4.77
CA LEU A 174 -9.77 -11.44 4.74
C LEU A 174 -9.87 -10.12 3.96
N ALA A 175 -9.29 -9.05 4.48
CA ALA A 175 -9.15 -7.79 3.76
C ALA A 175 -7.68 -7.41 3.67
N VAL A 176 -7.24 -6.97 2.50
CA VAL A 176 -5.90 -6.48 2.23
C VAL A 176 -5.99 -5.21 1.39
N ARG A 177 -5.00 -4.34 1.51
CA ARG A 177 -4.76 -3.23 0.60
C ARG A 177 -4.18 -3.77 -0.69
N LEU A 178 -4.69 -3.25 -1.80
CA LEU A 178 -4.19 -3.53 -3.13
C LEU A 178 -4.46 -2.32 -4.01
N ASN A 179 -3.57 -2.08 -4.96
CA ASN A 179 -3.66 -1.02 -5.94
C ASN A 179 -5.06 -0.94 -6.57
N ASN A 180 -5.65 0.26 -6.60
CA ASN A 180 -7.03 0.44 -7.07
C ASN A 180 -7.21 0.23 -8.58
N GLN A 181 -6.11 0.22 -9.34
CA GLN A 181 -6.08 -0.06 -10.78
C GLN A 181 -5.72 -1.52 -11.09
N ALA A 182 -5.55 -2.37 -10.07
CA ALA A 182 -5.38 -3.80 -10.30
C ALA A 182 -6.64 -4.42 -10.89
N ARG A 183 -6.48 -5.15 -11.99
CA ARG A 183 -7.51 -5.97 -12.61
C ARG A 183 -7.27 -7.42 -12.20
N LEU A 184 -8.15 -7.94 -11.34
CA LEU A 184 -8.09 -9.32 -10.87
C LEU A 184 -8.62 -10.28 -11.93
N ASP A 185 -7.80 -11.26 -12.31
CA ASP A 185 -8.17 -12.34 -13.22
C ASP A 185 -8.52 -13.63 -12.45
N GLU A 186 -7.93 -13.82 -11.27
CA GLU A 186 -8.13 -15.02 -10.45
C GLU A 186 -7.91 -14.70 -8.97
N VAL A 187 -8.81 -15.18 -8.12
CA VAL A 187 -8.67 -15.17 -6.65
C VAL A 187 -9.08 -16.55 -6.14
N ARG A 188 -8.12 -17.30 -5.62
CA ARG A 188 -8.37 -18.66 -5.12
C ARG A 188 -7.86 -18.84 -3.69
N LEU A 189 -8.68 -19.48 -2.86
CA LEU A 189 -8.30 -19.94 -1.52
C LEU A 189 -8.23 -21.46 -1.51
N ASP A 190 -7.08 -22.02 -1.14
CA ASP A 190 -6.80 -23.47 -1.16
C ASP A 190 -7.16 -24.11 -2.52
N GLY A 191 -6.87 -23.40 -3.61
CA GLY A 191 -7.13 -23.84 -4.99
C GLY A 191 -8.58 -23.72 -5.45
N ARG A 192 -9.50 -23.16 -4.64
CA ARG A 192 -10.90 -22.93 -5.01
C ARG A 192 -11.16 -21.45 -5.24
N GLU A 193 -11.93 -21.13 -6.28
CA GLU A 193 -12.40 -19.76 -6.49
C GLU A 193 -13.23 -19.30 -5.29
N VAL A 194 -13.03 -18.05 -4.89
CA VAL A 194 -13.73 -17.44 -3.76
C VAL A 194 -14.33 -16.10 -4.16
N GLU A 195 -15.46 -15.78 -3.54
CA GLU A 195 -16.06 -14.46 -3.68
C GLU A 195 -15.09 -13.39 -3.16
N HIS A 196 -14.96 -12.31 -3.91
CA HIS A 196 -14.07 -11.21 -3.59
C HIS A 196 -14.60 -9.89 -4.15
N GLN A 197 -14.07 -8.78 -3.64
CA GLN A 197 -14.36 -7.43 -4.10
C GLN A 197 -13.11 -6.58 -3.98
N LEU A 198 -12.70 -5.93 -5.07
CA LEU A 198 -11.66 -4.89 -5.06
C LEU A 198 -12.30 -3.53 -5.35
N ALA A 199 -12.21 -2.62 -4.38
CA ALA A 199 -12.59 -1.22 -4.54
C ALA A 199 -11.99 -0.36 -3.42
N GLY A 200 -11.81 0.95 -3.64
CA GLY A 200 -11.25 1.85 -2.62
C GLY A 200 -9.86 1.44 -2.14
N GLY A 201 -9.11 0.75 -3.01
CA GLY A 201 -7.82 0.16 -2.66
C GLY A 201 -7.89 -0.95 -1.60
N VAL A 202 -9.03 -1.63 -1.46
CA VAL A 202 -9.23 -2.76 -0.55
C VAL A 202 -9.72 -3.97 -1.35
N LEU A 203 -8.96 -5.05 -1.31
CA LEU A 203 -9.38 -6.38 -1.73
C LEU A 203 -9.95 -7.11 -0.51
N TRP A 204 -11.28 -7.28 -0.49
CA TRP A 204 -11.96 -8.16 0.46
C TRP A 204 -12.20 -9.53 -0.17
N ILE A 205 -12.01 -10.59 0.61
CA ILE A 205 -12.11 -11.99 0.19
C ILE A 205 -12.98 -12.74 1.19
N ALA A 206 -13.98 -13.46 0.69
CA ALA A 206 -14.88 -14.32 1.46
C ALA A 206 -14.14 -15.59 1.94
N ALA A 207 -13.30 -15.43 2.96
CA ALA A 207 -12.50 -16.50 3.53
C ALA A 207 -13.04 -16.93 4.90
N PRO A 208 -13.33 -18.23 5.13
CA PRO A 208 -13.63 -18.71 6.47
C PRO A 208 -12.39 -18.66 7.36
N ALA A 209 -12.61 -18.57 8.68
CA ALA A 209 -11.52 -18.58 9.64
C ALA A 209 -10.70 -19.88 9.53
N ARG A 210 -9.37 -19.75 9.36
CA ARG A 210 -8.41 -20.85 9.22
C ARG A 210 -7.05 -20.46 9.77
N LYS A 211 -6.41 -21.42 10.44
CA LYS A 211 -5.04 -21.27 10.95
C LYS A 211 -3.96 -21.30 9.88
N HIS A 212 -4.29 -21.82 8.70
CA HIS A 212 -3.43 -21.85 7.53
C HIS A 212 -4.34 -22.00 6.30
N ALA A 213 -4.11 -21.16 5.30
CA ALA A 213 -4.72 -21.26 3.99
C ALA A 213 -3.75 -20.68 2.95
N ARG A 214 -3.89 -21.11 1.70
CA ARG A 214 -3.13 -20.57 0.57
C ARG A 214 -4.02 -19.70 -0.29
N LEU A 215 -3.74 -18.41 -0.34
CA LEU A 215 -4.40 -17.45 -1.21
C LEU A 215 -3.55 -17.27 -2.48
N ALA A 216 -4.09 -17.63 -3.64
CA ALA A 216 -3.46 -17.36 -4.93
C ALA A 216 -4.22 -16.26 -5.66
N LEU A 217 -3.49 -15.24 -6.09
CA LEU A 217 -3.98 -14.10 -6.84
C LEU A 217 -3.31 -14.08 -8.21
N ARG A 218 -4.09 -13.81 -9.26
CA ARG A 218 -3.56 -13.42 -10.57
C ARG A 218 -4.22 -12.12 -10.99
N TYR A 219 -3.40 -11.13 -11.32
CA TYR A 219 -3.88 -9.81 -11.67
C TYR A 219 -2.90 -9.05 -12.54
N THR A 220 -3.41 -8.01 -13.19
CA THR A 220 -2.60 -7.10 -14.01
C THR A 220 -2.78 -5.68 -13.54
N ILE A 221 -1.72 -4.88 -13.60
CA ILE A 221 -1.78 -3.43 -13.40
C ILE A 221 -1.17 -2.79 -14.64
N ALA A 222 -1.89 -1.85 -15.26
CA ALA A 222 -1.32 -1.11 -16.38
C ALA A 222 -0.11 -0.29 -15.92
N ASP A 223 0.87 -0.11 -16.79
CA ASP A 223 1.90 0.90 -16.58
C ASP A 223 1.28 2.30 -16.69
N GLU A 224 2.02 3.33 -16.25
CA GLU A 224 1.53 4.71 -16.31
C GLU A 224 1.13 5.13 -17.74
N GLU A 225 -0.10 5.62 -17.89
CA GLU A 225 -0.60 6.19 -19.13
C GLU A 225 0.15 7.49 -19.42
N ARG A 226 0.92 7.48 -20.51
CA ARG A 226 1.70 8.65 -20.89
C ARG A 226 0.82 9.81 -21.33
N ALA A 227 1.26 11.02 -21.01
CA ALA A 227 0.67 12.22 -21.59
C ALA A 227 0.78 12.18 -23.12
N ALA A 228 -0.28 12.61 -23.82
CA ALA A 228 -0.38 12.56 -25.28
C ALA A 228 0.79 13.26 -26.02
N SER A 229 1.53 14.15 -25.34
CA SER A 229 2.75 14.79 -25.85
C SER A 229 3.89 13.82 -26.14
N ASP A 230 3.96 12.67 -25.44
CA ASP A 230 5.02 11.66 -25.62
C ASP A 230 4.75 10.72 -26.81
N SER A 231 3.51 10.70 -27.30
CA SER A 231 3.05 9.87 -28.42
C SER A 231 3.16 10.56 -29.79
N ALA A 232 3.65 11.80 -29.85
CA ALA A 232 3.83 12.51 -31.11
C ALA A 232 5.10 12.03 -31.84
N LYS A 233 4.93 11.02 -32.72
CA LYS A 233 5.70 10.70 -33.96
C LYS A 233 6.20 9.25 -34.18
N GLY A 234 5.81 8.25 -33.38
CA GLY A 234 6.35 6.89 -33.64
C GLY A 234 5.64 5.69 -33.04
N GLY A 235 4.41 5.86 -32.54
CA GLY A 235 3.80 4.87 -31.65
C GLY A 235 4.45 4.88 -30.25
N PRO A 236 3.87 4.18 -29.27
CA PRO A 236 4.43 4.14 -27.92
C PRO A 236 5.75 3.37 -27.92
N ARG A 237 6.88 4.08 -27.81
CA ARG A 237 8.18 3.47 -27.52
C ARG A 237 8.20 3.04 -26.06
N ALA A 238 8.57 1.80 -25.76
CA ALA A 238 8.74 1.34 -24.39
C ALA A 238 9.66 2.29 -23.59
N PRO A 239 9.36 2.60 -22.32
CA PRO A 239 10.13 3.56 -21.53
C PRO A 239 11.54 3.04 -21.33
N SER A 240 12.54 3.93 -21.29
CA SER A 240 13.90 3.54 -20.93
C SER A 240 14.01 3.20 -19.45
N PHE A 241 13.17 3.80 -18.60
CA PHE A 241 13.18 3.65 -17.15
C PHE A 241 11.77 3.42 -16.62
N GLY A 242 11.65 2.61 -15.56
CA GLY A 242 10.42 2.52 -14.80
C GLY A 242 10.67 1.97 -13.40
N MET A 243 9.68 2.20 -12.54
CA MET A 243 9.73 1.80 -11.15
C MET A 243 8.34 1.42 -10.69
N ILE A 244 8.29 0.34 -9.90
CA ILE A 244 7.14 -0.07 -9.13
C ILE A 244 7.58 0.02 -7.67
N GLU A 245 7.01 0.98 -6.94
CA GLU A 245 7.35 1.24 -5.55
C GLU A 245 6.44 0.48 -4.60
N ASN A 246 6.94 0.24 -3.39
CA ASN A 246 6.12 -0.26 -2.31
C ASN A 246 4.94 0.67 -1.95
N SER A 247 5.09 1.97 -2.15
CA SER A 247 4.02 2.98 -2.02
C SER A 247 2.88 2.76 -3.00
N ASP A 248 3.09 2.05 -4.11
CA ASP A 248 2.05 1.81 -5.10
C ASP A 248 1.03 0.76 -4.64
N GLY A 249 1.28 0.04 -3.54
CA GLY A 249 0.39 -1.00 -3.02
C GLY A 249 0.13 -2.11 -4.04
N TRP A 250 1.11 -2.37 -4.92
CA TRP A 250 0.98 -3.33 -6.03
C TRP A 250 1.00 -4.80 -5.58
N LEU A 251 1.45 -5.06 -4.35
CA LEU A 251 1.30 -6.34 -3.66
C LEU A 251 0.25 -6.21 -2.55
N PRO A 252 -0.46 -7.30 -2.20
CA PRO A 252 -1.38 -7.31 -1.09
C PRO A 252 -0.66 -7.18 0.25
N PHE A 253 -1.14 -6.27 1.09
CA PHE A 253 -0.63 -6.06 2.46
C PHE A 253 -1.78 -5.59 3.37
N PHE A 254 -1.62 -5.60 4.70
CA PHE A 254 -2.68 -5.12 5.59
C PHE A 254 -2.66 -3.60 5.72
N ASN A 255 -1.51 -3.03 6.08
CA ASN A 255 -1.30 -1.59 6.21
C ASN A 255 0.19 -1.29 6.41
N TYR A 256 0.66 -0.05 6.16
CA TYR A 256 2.09 0.28 6.35
C TYR A 256 2.55 0.23 7.82
N ASP A 257 1.63 0.16 8.77
CA ASP A 257 1.88 0.06 10.21
C ASP A 257 1.56 -1.34 10.78
N SER A 258 1.24 -2.33 9.94
CA SER A 258 0.99 -3.71 10.35
C SER A 258 2.30 -4.46 10.56
N GLY A 259 2.43 -5.17 11.69
CA GLY A 259 3.50 -6.15 11.92
C GLY A 259 3.16 -7.56 11.41
N ASN A 260 1.88 -7.82 11.11
CA ASN A 260 1.35 -9.17 10.87
C ASN A 260 1.43 -9.62 9.40
N ASP A 261 1.95 -8.75 8.54
CA ASP A 261 2.27 -9.02 7.13
C ASP A 261 3.78 -8.98 6.84
N PHE A 262 4.63 -8.83 7.88
CA PHE A 262 6.05 -9.12 7.77
C PHE A 262 6.24 -10.61 7.48
N ALA A 263 6.44 -10.92 6.20
CA ALA A 263 6.43 -12.27 5.65
C ALA A 263 7.76 -12.60 4.98
N SER A 264 8.10 -13.89 4.90
CA SER A 264 9.15 -14.32 3.97
C SER A 264 8.67 -14.06 2.54
N LEU A 265 9.47 -13.36 1.75
CA LEU A 265 9.12 -12.95 0.40
C LEU A 265 10.12 -13.52 -0.60
N THR A 266 9.60 -14.20 -1.63
CA THR A 266 10.37 -14.60 -2.81
C THR A 266 9.74 -13.99 -4.04
N VAL A 267 10.57 -13.49 -4.97
CA VAL A 267 10.12 -12.95 -6.24
C VAL A 267 10.87 -13.61 -7.40
N THR A 268 10.13 -13.94 -8.45
CA THR A 268 10.69 -14.25 -9.78
C THR A 268 10.13 -13.22 -10.77
N ALA A 269 10.99 -12.31 -11.21
CA ALA A 269 10.63 -11.25 -12.14
C ALA A 269 11.20 -11.52 -13.53
N THR A 270 10.39 -11.37 -14.57
CA THR A 270 10.83 -11.45 -15.96
C THR A 270 10.64 -10.11 -16.67
N ILE A 271 11.62 -9.70 -17.47
CA ILE A 271 11.62 -8.43 -18.23
C ILE A 271 12.43 -8.62 -19.53
N PRO A 272 12.17 -7.88 -20.62
CA PRO A 272 13.02 -7.94 -21.81
C PRO A 272 14.49 -7.68 -21.48
N ALA A 273 15.40 -8.45 -22.08
CA ALA A 273 16.83 -8.46 -21.73
C ALA A 273 17.56 -7.13 -21.95
N VAL A 274 16.98 -6.23 -22.75
CA VAL A 274 17.45 -4.85 -22.96
C VAL A 274 17.40 -4.01 -21.68
N TYR A 275 16.57 -4.38 -20.71
CA TYR A 275 16.51 -3.74 -19.40
C TYR A 275 17.43 -4.43 -18.41
N LEU A 276 18.09 -3.66 -17.55
CA LEU A 276 18.55 -4.12 -16.24
C LEU A 276 17.41 -3.94 -15.23
N LEU A 277 17.31 -4.86 -14.27
CA LEU A 277 16.27 -4.84 -13.25
C LEU A 277 16.91 -5.08 -11.87
N THR A 278 16.56 -4.23 -10.91
CA THR A 278 16.89 -4.41 -9.50
C THR A 278 15.63 -4.47 -8.65
N THR A 279 15.74 -5.15 -7.52
CA THR A 279 14.70 -5.29 -6.52
C THR A 279 15.18 -4.73 -5.19
N SER A 280 14.25 -4.41 -4.29
CA SER A 280 14.59 -4.00 -2.91
C SER A 280 15.07 -5.16 -2.03
N VAL A 281 15.21 -6.37 -2.59
CA VAL A 281 15.65 -7.58 -1.88
C VAL A 281 16.91 -8.13 -2.54
N PRO A 282 17.75 -8.89 -1.82
CA PRO A 282 18.88 -9.57 -2.46
C PRO A 282 18.42 -10.44 -3.62
N GLN A 283 19.13 -10.34 -4.74
CA GLN A 283 18.74 -10.99 -5.97
C GLN A 283 19.91 -11.66 -6.70
N THR A 284 19.54 -12.58 -7.58
CA THR A 284 20.37 -13.13 -8.64
C THR A 284 19.65 -12.96 -9.97
N GLU A 285 20.38 -13.02 -11.07
CA GLU A 285 19.79 -12.89 -12.40
C GLU A 285 20.43 -13.83 -13.39
N HIS A 286 19.67 -14.15 -14.44
CA HIS A 286 20.15 -14.83 -15.62
C HIS A 286 19.41 -14.32 -16.86
N VAL A 287 20.05 -14.45 -18.03
CA VAL A 287 19.50 -14.00 -19.32
C VAL A 287 19.52 -15.17 -20.30
N VAL A 288 18.39 -15.45 -20.93
CA VAL A 288 18.25 -16.47 -21.98
C VAL A 288 17.54 -15.84 -23.17
N GLY A 289 18.24 -15.72 -24.29
CA GLY A 289 17.74 -14.99 -25.46
C GLY A 289 17.41 -13.54 -25.11
N ASP A 290 16.19 -13.11 -25.45
CA ASP A 290 15.71 -11.74 -25.22
C ASP A 290 15.00 -11.56 -23.87
N LEU A 291 15.11 -12.52 -22.94
CA LEU A 291 14.44 -12.48 -21.64
C LEU A 291 15.45 -12.49 -20.49
N ARG A 292 15.34 -11.49 -19.61
CA ARG A 292 16.00 -11.47 -18.30
C ARG A 292 15.05 -12.02 -17.25
N THR A 293 15.57 -12.91 -16.41
CA THR A 293 14.86 -13.41 -15.23
C THR A 293 15.67 -13.08 -13.98
N VAL A 294 15.05 -12.36 -13.05
CA VAL A 294 15.60 -11.99 -11.75
C VAL A 294 14.90 -12.83 -10.68
N HIS A 295 15.68 -13.48 -9.82
CA HIS A 295 15.18 -14.17 -8.65
C HIS A 295 15.64 -13.45 -7.39
N GLY A 296 14.70 -13.01 -6.56
CA GLY A 296 14.96 -12.30 -5.32
C GLY A 296 14.38 -13.04 -4.11
N GLU A 297 15.08 -12.98 -2.99
CA GLU A 297 14.64 -13.58 -1.72
C GLU A 297 14.92 -12.60 -0.58
N SER A 298 13.90 -12.39 0.26
CA SER A 298 14.04 -11.61 1.46
C SER A 298 14.92 -12.34 2.48
N VAL A 299 15.98 -11.70 2.96
CA VAL A 299 16.81 -12.25 4.06
C VAL A 299 16.06 -12.20 5.39
N HIS A 300 15.07 -11.30 5.51
CA HIS A 300 14.25 -11.11 6.69
C HIS A 300 12.79 -10.89 6.31
N PRO A 301 11.84 -11.17 7.22
CA PRO A 301 10.44 -10.87 6.96
C PRO A 301 10.22 -9.40 6.61
N GLN A 302 9.47 -9.15 5.54
CA GLN A 302 9.09 -7.82 5.07
C GLN A 302 7.79 -7.90 4.25
N PHE A 303 7.15 -6.76 4.04
CA PHE A 303 5.89 -6.67 3.28
C PHE A 303 6.00 -5.73 2.07
N ILE A 304 7.20 -5.22 1.81
CA ILE A 304 7.49 -4.25 0.76
C ILE A 304 8.47 -4.83 -0.25
N LEU A 305 8.15 -4.65 -1.53
CA LEU A 305 9.01 -4.97 -2.65
C LEU A 305 8.95 -3.83 -3.65
N SER A 306 10.11 -3.30 -4.03
CA SER A 306 10.23 -2.38 -5.15
C SER A 306 10.93 -3.06 -6.31
N LEU A 307 10.51 -2.77 -7.53
CA LEU A 307 11.13 -3.21 -8.78
C LEU A 307 11.53 -1.96 -9.57
N ILE A 308 12.79 -1.85 -9.97
CA ILE A 308 13.29 -0.67 -10.68
C ILE A 308 14.10 -1.15 -11.88
N TYR A 309 13.81 -0.63 -13.07
CA TYR A 309 14.47 -1.04 -14.29
C TYR A 309 14.90 0.14 -15.16
N ASP A 310 15.96 -0.08 -15.93
CA ASP A 310 16.51 0.91 -16.86
C ASP A 310 17.27 0.23 -18.02
N THR A 311 17.19 0.76 -19.23
CA THR A 311 17.95 0.26 -20.40
C THR A 311 19.40 0.72 -20.44
N ASP A 312 19.72 1.83 -19.76
CA ASP A 312 20.99 2.54 -19.88
C ASP A 312 21.90 2.32 -18.67
N TRP A 313 21.42 1.61 -17.65
CA TRP A 313 22.20 1.31 -16.46
C TRP A 313 23.48 0.53 -16.78
N ARG A 314 24.50 0.80 -15.97
CA ARG A 314 25.74 0.05 -15.93
C ARG A 314 25.99 -0.39 -14.50
N SER A 315 26.18 -1.69 -14.31
CA SER A 315 26.50 -2.28 -13.02
C SER A 315 27.99 -2.16 -12.70
N ALA A 316 28.32 -1.79 -11.48
CA ALA A 316 29.67 -1.88 -10.94
C ALA A 316 29.59 -2.42 -9.50
N THR A 317 30.56 -3.23 -9.10
CA THR A 317 30.60 -3.88 -7.78
C THR A 317 31.96 -3.69 -7.13
N THR A 318 31.97 -3.43 -5.83
CA THR A 318 33.17 -3.44 -4.98
C THR A 318 32.85 -4.03 -3.60
N ARG A 319 33.89 -4.29 -2.79
CA ARG A 319 33.73 -4.71 -1.40
C ARG A 319 34.03 -3.57 -0.43
N ILE A 320 33.18 -3.42 0.58
CA ILE A 320 33.33 -2.48 1.70
C ILE A 320 33.31 -3.31 2.99
N GLY A 321 34.49 -3.69 3.49
CA GLY A 321 34.58 -4.69 4.57
C GLY A 321 33.97 -6.01 4.11
N ASP A 322 33.01 -6.52 4.86
CA ASP A 322 32.26 -7.76 4.54
C ASP A 322 31.03 -7.51 3.63
N LEU A 323 30.74 -6.25 3.29
CA LEU A 323 29.61 -5.90 2.43
C LEU A 323 30.01 -5.91 0.95
N ARG A 324 29.17 -6.52 0.11
CA ARG A 324 29.19 -6.29 -1.34
C ARG A 324 28.41 -5.01 -1.64
N PHE A 325 29.07 -4.02 -2.20
CA PHE A 325 28.45 -2.78 -2.65
C PHE A 325 28.30 -2.81 -4.17
N GLU A 326 27.08 -2.63 -4.65
CA GLU A 326 26.75 -2.63 -6.07
C GLU A 326 26.00 -1.35 -6.43
N THR A 327 26.31 -0.79 -7.60
CA THR A 327 25.64 0.39 -8.14
C THR A 327 25.15 0.11 -9.55
N LEU A 328 23.95 0.60 -9.86
CA LEU A 328 23.39 0.64 -11.21
C LEU A 328 23.26 2.12 -11.59
N LEU A 329 24.15 2.60 -12.44
CA LEU A 329 24.27 4.03 -12.76
C LEU A 329 24.09 4.25 -14.26
N THR A 330 23.40 5.34 -14.62
CA THR A 330 23.41 5.82 -16.01
C THR A 330 24.76 6.49 -16.34
N PRO A 331 25.21 6.50 -17.61
CA PRO A 331 26.53 7.04 -17.98
C PRO A 331 26.72 8.53 -17.64
N GLY A 332 25.63 9.29 -17.57
CA GLY A 332 25.64 10.73 -17.24
C GLY A 332 25.52 11.02 -15.73
N PHE A 333 25.46 10.00 -14.88
CA PHE A 333 25.33 10.22 -13.44
C PHE A 333 26.60 10.88 -12.87
N ARG A 334 26.42 11.97 -12.11
CA ARG A 334 27.53 12.84 -11.67
C ARG A 334 28.54 12.18 -10.72
N PHE A 335 28.19 11.07 -10.09
CA PHE A 335 29.05 10.36 -9.15
C PHE A 335 29.52 9.04 -9.75
N SER A 336 30.79 8.70 -9.55
CA SER A 336 31.31 7.39 -9.91
C SER A 336 30.96 6.35 -8.85
N HIS A 337 30.99 5.07 -9.24
CA HIS A 337 30.90 3.94 -8.31
C HIS A 337 31.85 4.08 -7.11
N ASP A 338 33.12 4.37 -7.37
CA ASP A 338 34.14 4.50 -6.33
C ASP A 338 33.86 5.66 -5.38
N SER A 339 33.35 6.79 -5.89
CA SER A 339 32.99 7.93 -5.05
C SER A 339 31.83 7.61 -4.11
N LEU A 340 30.82 6.87 -4.58
CA LEU A 340 29.70 6.40 -3.77
C LEU A 340 30.16 5.36 -2.74
N ALA A 341 31.01 4.41 -3.15
CA ALA A 341 31.58 3.41 -2.26
C ALA A 341 32.40 4.05 -1.13
N ALA A 342 33.20 5.08 -1.43
CA ALA A 342 33.96 5.81 -0.43
C ALA A 342 33.06 6.54 0.58
N LEU A 343 31.94 7.11 0.12
CA LEU A 343 30.94 7.74 0.98
C LEU A 343 30.25 6.72 1.89
N VAL A 344 29.78 5.60 1.34
CA VAL A 344 29.15 4.52 2.11
C VAL A 344 30.12 3.96 3.15
N ALA A 345 31.38 3.70 2.77
CA ALA A 345 32.41 3.24 3.70
C ALA A 345 32.69 4.25 4.82
N ARG A 346 32.64 5.56 4.52
CA ARG A 346 32.79 6.62 5.53
C ARG A 346 31.61 6.62 6.51
N GLU A 347 30.38 6.56 6.02
CA GLU A 347 29.19 6.54 6.89
C GLU A 347 29.15 5.28 7.74
N TYR A 348 29.46 4.11 7.16
CA TYR A 348 29.53 2.86 7.90
C TYR A 348 30.54 2.94 9.06
N ARG A 349 31.77 3.43 8.80
CA ARG A 349 32.78 3.64 9.85
C ARG A 349 32.36 4.65 10.91
N LEU A 350 31.52 5.63 10.57
CA LEU A 350 31.04 6.64 11.51
C LEU A 350 29.90 6.11 12.40
N LEU A 351 28.99 5.34 11.82
CA LEU A 351 27.76 4.90 12.48
C LEU A 351 27.96 3.60 13.28
N THR A 352 28.72 2.64 12.75
CA THR A 352 28.87 1.31 13.38
C THR A 352 29.40 1.38 14.83
N PRO A 353 30.43 2.18 15.17
CA PRO A 353 30.89 2.27 16.56
C PRO A 353 29.86 2.89 17.52
N ARG A 354 28.90 3.66 17.01
CA ARG A 354 27.90 4.38 17.82
C ARG A 354 26.60 3.59 17.99
N PHE A 355 26.18 2.90 16.93
CA PHE A 355 24.87 2.25 16.86
C PHE A 355 24.97 0.72 16.74
N GLY A 356 26.18 0.17 16.66
CA GLY A 356 26.43 -1.22 16.33
C GLY A 356 26.34 -1.48 14.82
N GLU A 357 26.60 -2.73 14.43
CA GLU A 357 26.40 -3.19 13.05
C GLU A 357 24.97 -2.93 12.61
N PRO A 358 24.71 -2.40 11.39
CA PRO A 358 23.37 -2.20 10.88
C PRO A 358 22.50 -3.44 11.09
N GLN A 359 21.54 -3.32 12.01
CA GLN A 359 20.56 -4.35 12.28
C GLN A 359 19.33 -4.07 11.41
N ALA A 360 18.78 -5.11 10.80
CA ALA A 360 17.57 -4.97 9.99
C ALA A 360 16.36 -4.51 10.85
N PRO A 361 15.36 -3.84 10.25
CA PRO A 361 14.19 -3.28 10.97
C PRO A 361 13.42 -4.29 11.81
N SER A 362 13.49 -5.59 11.46
CA SER A 362 12.74 -6.67 12.10
C SER A 362 13.08 -6.89 13.59
N ARG A 363 14.19 -6.34 14.11
CA ARG A 363 14.52 -6.41 15.55
C ARG A 363 13.90 -5.29 16.39
N TYR A 364 13.32 -4.26 15.79
CA TYR A 364 12.74 -3.11 16.51
C TYR A 364 11.21 -3.20 16.68
N LEU A 365 10.57 -4.23 16.14
CA LEU A 365 9.12 -4.42 16.17
C LEU A 365 8.68 -5.68 16.95
N LEU A 366 9.56 -6.25 17.78
CA LEU A 366 9.23 -7.35 18.72
C LEU A 366 8.99 -6.82 20.13
#